data_AF-A0A924MED9-F1
#
_entry.id   AF-A0A924MED9-F1
#
_cell.length_a   1.000
_cell.length_b   1.000
_cell.length_c   1.000
_cell.angle_alpha   90.00
_cell.angle_beta   90.00
_cell.angle_gamma   90.00
#
_symmetry.space_group_name_H-M   'P 1'
#
loop_
_entity.id
_entity.type
_entity.pdbx_description
1 polymer ?
#
loop_
_entity_poly.entity_id
_entity_poly.type
_entity_poly.pdbx_seq_one_letter_code
_entity_poly.pdbx_strand_id
1 'polypeptide(L)' 'ALIFYDKITDFALTNLKPEGVLYFEINQSLGLETKKLIQSKGFKAEIIKDLNDNDRIIRARFC' A
#
# COMPACT_ATOMS: atom_id res chain seq x y z
N ALA A 1 -7.25 10.65 7.38
CA ALA A 1 -5.85 10.90 6.94
C ALA A 1 -5.46 10.16 5.65
N LEU A 2 -6.07 9.02 5.31
CA LEU A 2 -5.57 8.14 4.24
C LEU A 2 -6.24 8.31 2.86
N ILE A 3 -6.80 9.49 2.56
CA ILE A 3 -7.65 9.71 1.38
C ILE A 3 -6.90 9.40 0.07
N PHE A 4 -5.61 9.76 -0.04
CA PHE A 4 -4.83 9.47 -1.24
C PHE A 4 -4.56 7.97 -1.42
N TYR A 5 -4.18 7.28 -0.34
CA TYR A 5 -3.97 5.82 -0.37
C TYR A 5 -5.26 5.08 -0.73
N ASP A 6 -6.39 5.55 -0.18
CA ASP A 6 -7.73 5.05 -0.50
C ASP A 6 -8.03 5.16 -2.00
N LYS A 7 -7.94 6.36 -2.56
CA LYS A 7 -8.29 6.63 -3.96
C LYS A 7 -7.34 5.99 -4.96
N ILE A 8 -6.04 5.97 -4.67
CA ILE A 8 -5.07 5.33 -5.57
C ILE A 8 -5.23 3.81 -5.54
N THR A 9 -5.54 3.22 -4.38
CA THR A 9 -5.82 1.77 -4.30
C THR A 9 -7.10 1.41 -5.06
N ASP A 10 -8.15 2.23 -4.98
CA ASP A 10 -9.36 2.04 -5.82
C ASP A 10 -9.03 2.11 -7.31
N PHE A 11 -8.21 3.07 -7.71
CA PHE A 11 -7.77 3.20 -9.08
C PHE A 11 -6.95 1.97 -9.53
N ALA A 12 -6.09 1.45 -8.66
CA ALA A 12 -5.25 0.29 -8.95
C ALA A 12 -6.06 -0.99 -9.21
N LEU A 13 -7.24 -1.16 -8.60
CA LEU A 13 -8.10 -2.34 -8.81
C LEU A 13 -8.46 -2.57 -10.27
N THR A 14 -8.64 -1.50 -11.04
CA THR A 14 -9.13 -1.58 -12.43
C THR A 14 -8.05 -1.23 -13.47
N ASN A 15 -6.91 -0.68 -13.04
CA ASN A 15 -5.88 -0.15 -13.95
C ASN A 15 -4.55 -0.89 -13.89
N LEU A 16 -4.32 -1.74 -12.88
CA LEU A 16 -3.14 -2.61 -12.89
C LEU A 16 -3.31 -3.73 -13.92
N LYS A 17 -2.24 -3.99 -14.67
CA LYS A 17 -2.12 -5.21 -15.48
C LYS A 17 -2.16 -6.44 -14.55
N PRO A 18 -2.50 -7.63 -15.08
CA PRO A 18 -2.31 -8.89 -14.34
C PRO A 18 -0.90 -8.96 -13.73
N GLU A 19 -0.82 -9.39 -12.47
CA GLU A 19 0.42 -9.41 -11.66
C GLU A 19 1.08 -8.05 -11.39
N GLY A 20 0.39 -6.95 -11.72
CA GLY A 20 0.82 -5.59 -11.39
C GLY A 20 0.97 -5.37 -9.89
N VAL A 21 1.89 -4.47 -9.51
CA VAL A 21 2.23 -4.20 -8.12
C VAL A 21 2.13 -2.70 -7.85
N LEU A 22 1.48 -2.36 -6.76
CA LEU A 22 1.36 -1.00 -6.25
C LEU A 22 2.43 -0.74 -5.19
N TYR A 23 3.08 0.41 -5.27
CA TYR A 23 4.04 0.86 -4.27
C TYR A 23 3.63 2.23 -3.74
N PHE A 24 3.65 2.38 -2.42
CA PHE A 24 3.42 3.65 -1.76
C PHE A 24 4.59 4.02 -0.87
N GLU A 25 5.05 5.26 -0.96
CA GLU A 25 5.79 5.88 0.13
C GLU A 25 4.82 6.27 1.26
N ILE A 26 5.22 6.01 2.49
CA ILE A 26 4.44 6.26 3.68
C ILE A 26 5.26 6.98 4.75
N ASN A 27 4.57 7.77 5.56
CA ASN A 27 5.09 8.19 6.85
C ASN A 27 5.13 6.97 7.80
N GLN A 28 6.20 6.82 8.58
CA GLN A 28 6.36 5.70 9.53
C GLN A 28 5.18 5.52 10.49
N SER A 29 4.52 6.62 10.91
CA SER A 29 3.40 6.54 11.85
C SER A 29 2.13 5.97 11.23
N LEU A 30 2.05 5.92 9.90
CA LEU A 30 0.86 5.51 9.15
C LEU A 30 0.98 4.10 8.54
N GLY A 31 2.08 3.38 8.77
CA GLY A 31 2.35 2.12 8.09
C GLY A 31 1.26 1.05 8.29
N LEU A 32 0.91 0.80 9.55
CA LEU A 32 -0.07 -0.23 9.88
C LEU A 32 -1.49 0.11 9.38
N GLU A 33 -1.93 1.36 9.53
CA GLU A 33 -3.26 1.78 9.08
C GLU A 33 -3.37 1.78 7.55
N THR A 34 -2.34 2.26 6.86
CA THR A 34 -2.29 2.25 5.38
C THR A 34 -2.28 0.83 4.84
N LYS A 35 -1.50 -0.07 5.46
CA LYS A 35 -1.49 -1.50 5.11
C LYS A 35 -2.88 -2.13 5.28
N LYS A 36 -3.56 -1.89 6.40
CA LYS A 36 -4.91 -2.41 6.66
C LYS A 36 -5.94 -1.91 5.64
N LEU A 37 -5.89 -0.63 5.30
CA LEU A 37 -6.74 -0.04 4.27
C LEU A 37 -6.54 -0.74 2.92
N ILE A 38 -5.29 -0.89 2.48
CA ILE A 38 -4.98 -1.56 1.21
C ILE A 38 -5.45 -3.02 1.24
N GLN A 39 -5.24 -3.72 2.35
CA GLN A 39 -5.68 -5.11 2.52
C GLN A 39 -7.20 -5.28 2.50
N SER A 40 -7.95 -4.33 3.06
CA SER A 40 -9.42 -4.35 3.00
C SER A 40 -9.98 -4.27 1.59
N LYS A 41 -9.17 -3.83 0.61
CA LYS A 41 -9.52 -3.76 -0.81
C LYS A 41 -9.08 -4.98 -1.62
N GLY A 42 -8.67 -6.08 -0.97
CA GLY A 42 -8.29 -7.32 -1.64
C GLY A 42 -6.83 -7.38 -2.09
N PHE A 43 -5.97 -6.46 -1.65
CA PHE A 43 -4.54 -6.55 -1.90
C PHE A 43 -3.82 -7.31 -0.78
N LYS A 44 -2.87 -8.17 -1.13
CA LYS A 44 -1.80 -8.58 -0.20
C LYS A 44 -0.78 -7.46 -0.13
N ALA A 45 -0.51 -6.96 1.07
CA ALA A 45 0.40 -5.84 1.30
C ALA A 45 1.48 -6.16 2.34
N GLU A 46 2.69 -5.69 2.10
CA GLU A 46 3.84 -5.78 2.99
C GLU A 46 4.48 -4.40 3.21
N ILE A 47 5.04 -4.19 4.40
CA ILE A 47 5.76 -2.96 4.74
C ILE A 47 7.25 -3.27 4.60
N ILE A 48 7.94 -2.40 3.86
CA ILE A 48 9.37 -2.42 3.67
C ILE A 48 9.94 -1.24 4.45
N LYS A 49 10.98 -1.53 5.22
CA LYS A 49 11.64 -0.56 6.09
C LYS A 49 12.86 0.06 5.43
N ASP A 50 13.23 1.26 5.86
CA ASP A 50 14.51 1.88 5.49
C ASP A 50 15.69 1.33 6.32
N LEU A 51 16.88 1.88 6.05
CA LEU A 51 18.13 1.54 6.75
C LEU A 51 18.10 1.83 8.25
N ASN A 52 17.17 2.67 8.71
CA ASN A 52 16.98 3.03 10.12
C ASN A 52 15.80 2.27 10.76
N ASP A 53 15.35 1.18 10.13
CA ASP A 53 14.24 0.32 10.58
C ASP A 53 12.88 1.04 10.66
N ASN A 54 12.72 2.18 9.97
CA ASN A 54 11.44 2.86 9.88
C ASN A 54 10.61 2.30 8.75
N ASP A 55 9.30 2.17 8.97
CA ASP A 55 8.33 1.89 7.93
C ASP A 55 8.34 3.02 6.87
N ARG A 56 8.59 2.67 5.60
CA ARG A 56 8.71 3.66 4.51
C ARG A 56 7.96 3.32 3.25
N ILE A 57 7.92 2.06 2.87
CA ILE A 57 7.27 1.65 1.63
C ILE A 57 6.23 0.58 1.94
N ILE A 58 5.06 0.67 1.32
CA ILE A 58 4.15 -0.48 1.20
C ILE A 58 4.23 -1.00 -0.23
N ARG A 59 4.49 -2.30 -0.35
CA ARG A 59 4.37 -3.05 -1.60
C ARG A 59 3.09 -3.88 -1.54
N ALA A 60 2.24 -3.78 -2.57
CA ALA A 60 0.93 -4.43 -2.59
C ALA A 60 0.62 -5.07 -3.95
N ARG A 61 0.05 -6.28 -3.94
CA ARG A 61 -0.43 -7.01 -5.12
C ARG A 61 -1.87 -7.45 -4.92
N PHE A 62 -2.71 -7.27 -5.93
CA PHE A 62 -4.10 -7.72 -5.90
C PHE A 62 -4.18 -9.25 -5.88
N CYS A 63 -5.08 -9.82 -5.07
CA CYS A 63 -5.25 -11.26 -4.92
C CYS A 63 -6.70 -11.68 -4.75
#